data_AF-A0A6A4CX60-F1
#
_entry.id   AF-A0A6A4CX60-F1
#
_cell.length_a   1.000
_cell.length_b   1.000
_cell.length_c   1.000
_cell.angle_alpha   90.00
_cell.angle_beta   90.00
_cell.angle_gamma   90.00
#
_symmetry.space_group_name_H-M   'P 1'
#
loop_
_entity.id
_entity.type
_entity.pdbx_description
1 polymer ?
#
loop_
_entity_poly.entity_id
_entity_poly.type
_entity_poly.pdbx_seq_one_letter_code
_entity_poly.pdbx_strand_id
1 'polypeptide(L)'
;MNAPPPLVAAARACHLALTTPSAETAHIPHQTVGDKRTLLFFDGGSRGNPGPGGAGTVIVHLGGATLTPRVVWMASVSYASK
;
A
#
# COMPACT_ATOMS: atom_id res chain seq x y z
N MET A 1 10.13 -13.65 -11.46
CA MET A 1 9.96 -14.17 -10.09
C MET A 1 8.57 -13.78 -9.64
N ASN A 2 7.70 -14.74 -9.32
CA ASN A 2 6.30 -14.44 -8.95
C ASN A 2 6.24 -13.83 -7.54
N ALA A 3 5.33 -12.87 -7.33
CA ALA A 3 5.16 -12.24 -6.02
C ALA A 3 4.61 -13.26 -4.99
N PRO A 4 5.05 -13.22 -3.71
CA PRO A 4 4.51 -14.05 -2.64
C PRO A 4 2.98 -13.92 -2.51
N PRO A 5 2.25 -15.01 -2.16
CA PRO A 5 0.79 -14.99 -2.08
C PRO A 5 0.16 -13.86 -1.22
N PRO A 6 0.70 -13.51 -0.03
CA PRO A 6 0.14 -12.43 0.80
C PRO A 6 0.22 -11.06 0.14
N LEU A 7 1.30 -10.79 -0.61
CA LEU A 7 1.47 -9.53 -1.33
C LEU A 7 0.46 -9.38 -2.46
N VAL A 8 0.12 -10.48 -3.14
CA VAL A 8 -0.91 -10.51 -4.19
C VAL A 8 -2.30 -10.27 -3.58
N ALA A 9 -2.59 -10.84 -2.42
CA ALA A 9 -3.88 -10.63 -1.73
C ALA A 9 -4.07 -9.17 -1.30
N ALA A 10 -3.06 -8.56 -0.65
CA ALA A 10 -3.10 -7.15 -0.25
C ALA A 10 -3.26 -6.22 -1.46
N ALA A 11 -2.48 -6.47 -2.52
CA ALA A 11 -2.58 -5.74 -3.77
C ALA A 11 -3.98 -5.83 -4.41
N ARG A 12 -4.62 -7.01 -4.38
CA ARG A 12 -6.00 -7.17 -4.86
C ARG A 12 -7.00 -6.40 -4.01
N ALA A 13 -6.88 -6.45 -2.68
CA ALA A 13 -7.76 -5.70 -1.79
C ALA A 13 -7.64 -4.19 -2.03
N CYS A 14 -6.43 -3.66 -2.18
CA CYS A 14 -6.21 -2.25 -2.54
C CYS A 14 -6.77 -1.93 -3.93
N HIS A 15 -6.59 -2.81 -4.92
CA HIS A 15 -7.15 -2.59 -6.25
C HIS A 15 -8.68 -2.44 -6.18
N LEU A 16 -9.34 -3.38 -5.50
CA LEU A 16 -10.79 -3.36 -5.30
C LEU A 16 -11.24 -2.10 -4.57
N ALA A 17 -10.58 -1.72 -3.47
CA ALA A 17 -10.93 -0.51 -2.72
C ALA A 17 -10.78 0.77 -3.57
N LEU A 18 -9.82 0.81 -4.49
CA LEU A 18 -9.56 1.98 -5.33
C LEU A 18 -10.40 2.04 -6.61
N THR A 19 -10.91 0.90 -7.09
CA THR A 19 -11.74 0.84 -8.31
C THR A 19 -13.22 0.67 -8.06
N THR A 20 -13.62 0.21 -6.88
CA THR A 20 -15.02 -0.04 -6.56
C THR A 20 -15.64 1.26 -6.09
N PRO A 21 -16.61 1.82 -6.82
CA PRO A 21 -17.31 3.03 -6.38
C PRO A 21 -18.05 2.75 -5.08
N SER A 22 -18.04 3.71 -4.17
CA SER A 22 -18.92 3.76 -3.01
C SER A 22 -19.73 5.07 -3.01
N ALA A 23 -20.81 5.14 -2.24
CA ALA A 23 -21.60 6.38 -2.13
C ALA A 23 -20.74 7.57 -1.67
N GLU A 24 -19.75 7.30 -0.82
CA GLU A 24 -18.81 8.28 -0.25
C GLU A 24 -17.73 8.70 -1.24
N THR A 25 -17.41 7.88 -2.25
CA THR A 25 -16.31 8.11 -3.20
C THR A 25 -16.79 8.46 -4.61
N ALA A 26 -18.11 8.49 -4.85
CA ALA A 26 -18.71 8.72 -6.18
C ALA A 26 -18.31 10.05 -6.85
N HIS A 27 -17.83 11.03 -6.08
CA HIS A 27 -17.39 12.34 -6.58
C HIS A 27 -15.88 12.38 -6.88
N ILE A 28 -15.14 11.32 -6.55
CA ILE A 28 -13.70 11.23 -6.80
C ILE A 28 -13.49 10.63 -8.19
N PRO A 29 -12.64 11.21 -9.06
CA PRO A 29 -12.33 10.61 -10.35
C PRO A 29 -11.80 9.18 -10.19
N HIS A 30 -12.57 8.21 -10.68
CA HIS A 30 -12.18 6.80 -10.62
C HIS A 30 -11.25 6.46 -11.78
N GLN A 31 -10.09 5.91 -11.44
CA GLN A 31 -9.17 5.36 -12.42
C GLN A 31 -9.69 4.03 -12.97
N THR A 32 -9.49 3.80 -14.25
CA THR A 32 -9.94 2.57 -14.91
C THR A 32 -9.12 1.38 -14.45
N VAL A 33 -9.64 0.16 -14.63
CA VAL A 33 -8.97 -1.10 -14.27
C VAL A 33 -7.59 -1.23 -14.95
N GLY A 34 -7.40 -0.63 -16.13
CA GLY A 34 -6.15 -0.66 -16.89
C GLY A 34 -5.10 0.34 -16.42
N ASP A 35 -5.45 1.30 -15.55
CA ASP A 35 -4.53 2.36 -15.16
C ASP A 35 -3.45 1.82 -14.21
N LYS A 36 -2.19 2.21 -14.47
CA LYS A 36 -1.09 1.99 -13.52
C LYS A 36 -1.19 3.01 -12.39
N ARG A 37 -1.03 2.52 -11.16
CA ARG A 37 -1.15 3.30 -9.92
C ARG A 37 0.12 3.15 -9.10
N THR A 38 0.50 4.24 -8.46
CA THR A 38 1.56 4.25 -7.46
C THR A 38 0.90 4.33 -6.09
N LEU A 39 1.04 3.27 -5.30
CA LEU A 39 0.52 3.18 -3.95
C LEU A 39 1.64 3.39 -2.94
N LEU A 40 1.39 4.26 -1.96
CA LEU A 40 2.24 4.45 -0.80
C LEU A 40 1.61 3.73 0.40
N PHE A 41 2.29 2.73 0.91
CA PHE A 41 1.98 2.13 2.21
C PHE A 41 2.90 2.75 3.26
N PHE A 42 2.36 3.10 4.41
CA PHE A 42 3.13 3.53 5.57
C PHE A 42 2.51 2.93 6.83
N ASP A 43 3.37 2.58 7.79
CA ASP A 43 2.94 2.11 9.10
C ASP A 43 3.97 2.51 10.15
N GLY A 44 3.53 2.65 11.39
CA GLY A 44 4.35 3.03 12.53
C GLY A 44 3.91 2.27 13.78
N GLY A 45 4.88 1.84 14.58
CA GLY A 45 4.64 1.09 15.82
C GLY A 45 5.40 1.67 17.00
N SER A 46 4.84 1.54 18.19
CA SER A 46 5.48 1.89 19.47
C SER A 46 5.33 0.74 20.47
N ARG A 47 6.36 0.50 21.30
CA ARG A 47 6.34 -0.47 22.41
C ARG A 47 5.97 0.15 23.77
N GLY A 48 5.36 1.34 23.78
CA GLY A 48 4.93 2.02 25.01
C GLY A 48 4.38 3.43 24.77
N ASN A 49 4.14 4.19 25.85
CA ASN A 49 3.66 5.58 25.79
C ASN A 49 4.41 6.51 26.79
N PRO A 50 5.57 7.09 26.42
CA PRO A 50 6.36 6.79 25.22
C PRO A 50 7.19 5.51 25.39
N GLY A 51 7.60 4.89 24.28
CA GLY A 51 8.52 3.75 24.28
C GLY A 51 9.26 3.66 22.95
N PRO A 52 10.19 2.69 22.80
CA PRO A 52 10.88 2.46 21.55
C PRO A 52 9.89 2.22 20.42
N GLY A 53 10.10 2.88 19.29
CA GLY A 53 9.20 2.81 18.15
C GLY A 53 9.93 2.64 16.83
N GLY A 54 9.17 2.66 15.75
CA GLY A 54 9.69 2.66 14.39
C GLY A 54 8.61 3.03 13.39
N ALA A 55 9.03 3.37 12.18
CA ALA A 55 8.13 3.58 11.05
C ALA A 55 8.71 2.94 9.80
N GLY A 56 7.83 2.60 8.87
CA GLY A 56 8.18 1.97 7.61
C GLY A 56 7.27 2.45 6.50
N THR A 57 7.79 2.39 5.27
CA THR A 57 7.02 2.71 4.08
C THR A 57 7.47 1.88 2.88
N VAL A 58 6.52 1.60 1.99
CA VAL A 58 6.75 0.89 0.73
C VAL A 58 5.95 1.58 -0.38
N ILE A 59 6.61 1.82 -1.53
CA ILE A 59 5.95 2.25 -2.76
C ILE A 59 5.75 1.05 -3.67
N VAL A 60 4.51 0.83 -4.11
CA VAL A 60 4.11 -0.29 -4.97
C VAL A 60 3.44 0.23 -6.24
N HIS A 61 3.87 -0.27 -7.39
CA HIS A 61 3.11 -0.13 -8.62
C HIS A 61 2.05 -1.23 -8.71
N LEU A 62 0.81 -0.83 -8.99
CA LEU A 62 -0.36 -1.71 -9.11
C LEU A 62 -1.17 -1.35 -10.36
N GLY A 63 -1.78 -2.33 -11.03
CA GLY A 63 -2.64 -2.10 -12.21
C GLY A 63 -1.95 -2.40 -13.54
N GLY A 64 -2.63 -2.08 -14.64
CA GLY A 64 -2.31 -2.58 -15.99
C GLY A 64 -3.06 -3.86 -16.35
N ALA A 65 -2.72 -4.48 -17.49
CA ALA A 65 -3.38 -5.70 -17.96
C ALA A 65 -3.22 -6.90 -17.00
N THR A 66 -2.22 -6.87 -16.12
CA THR A 66 -1.99 -7.88 -15.09
C THR A 66 -1.89 -7.22 -13.72
N LEU A 67 -2.67 -7.72 -12.74
CA LEU A 67 -2.60 -7.30 -11.34
C LEU A 67 -1.39 -7.91 -10.62
N THR A 68 -0.19 -7.62 -11.14
CA THR A 68 1.07 -8.07 -10.55
C THR A 68 1.72 -6.90 -9.82
N PRO A 69 1.61 -6.82 -8.48
CA PRO A 69 2.21 -5.72 -7.72
C PRO A 69 3.73 -5.75 -7.84
N ARG A 70 4.35 -4.58 -8.00
CA ARG A 70 5.80 -4.42 -8.03
C ARG A 70 6.24 -3.42 -6.97
N VAL A 71 7.04 -3.86 -6.01
CA VAL A 71 7.73 -2.96 -5.08
C VAL A 71 8.75 -2.12 -5.85
N VAL A 72 8.68 -0.81 -5.69
CA VAL A 72 9.53 0.16 -6.39
C VAL A 72 10.58 0.72 -5.44
N TRP A 73 10.18 0.95 -4.19
CA TRP A 73 11.03 1.53 -3.17
C TRP A 73 10.51 1.18 -1.78
N MET A 74 11.40 1.15 -0.80
CA MET A 74 11.06 0.97 0.60
C MET A 74 12.06 1.70 1.51
N ALA A 75 11.58 2.17 2.65
CA ALA A 75 12.42 2.66 3.73
C ALA A 75 11.83 2.33 5.09
N SER A 76 12.69 2.28 6.10
CA SER A 76 12.30 2.11 7.49
C SER A 76 13.26 2.85 8.42
N VAL A 77 12.74 3.31 9.54
CA VAL A 77 13.48 3.99 10.60
C VAL A 77 13.11 3.38 11.95
N SER A 78 14.11 3.22 12.81
CA SER A 78 13.96 2.83 14.20
C SER A 78 14.12 4.05 15.09
N TYR A 79 13.20 4.25 16.03
CA TYR A 79 13.25 5.30 17.02
C TYR A 79 13.64 4.68 18.36
N ALA A 80 14.86 4.95 18.81
CA ALA A 80 15.26 4.65 20.17
C ALA A 80 14.62 5.70 21.11
N SER A 81 13.91 5.26 22.14
CA SER A 81 13.64 6.11 23.30
C SER A 81 14.88 6.12 24.18
N LYS A 82 15.37 7.31 24.56
CA LYS A 82 16.40 7.45 25.60
C LYS A 82 15.88 7.00 26.95
#